data_AF-A0A0A9WND6-F1
#
_entry.id   AF-A0A0A9WND6-F1
#
_cell.length_a   1.000
_cell.length_b   1.000
_cell.length_c   1.000
_cell.angle_alpha   90.00
_cell.angle_beta   90.00
_cell.angle_gamma   90.00
#
_symmetry.space_group_name_H-M   'P 1'
#
loop_
_entity.id
_entity.type
_entity.pdbx_description
1 polymer ?
#
loop_
_entity_poly.entity_id
_entity_poly.type
_entity_poly.pdbx_seq_one_letter_code
_entity_poly.pdbx_strand_id
1 'polypeptide(L)'
;MRAVRICDDEFKIAMQIATSVWYPAYIQVWSAIETTLLNSPDTQILELPANLPFQDILFDYESSVKPTPFKFAIYHDSNRDLWTYTAINIHPGTFRIRCNMPASWCGKRDSELCQITQIPECIFIHHTGFKGANRTYKGILSMVNSALRAV
;
A
#
# COMPACT_ATOMS: atom_id res chain seq x y z
N MET A 1 33.16 -21.35 17.49
CA MET A 1 31.68 -21.40 17.56
C MET A 1 30.98 -20.06 17.24
N ARG A 2 31.60 -19.14 16.48
CA ARG A 2 31.00 -17.83 16.17
C ARG A 2 29.82 -17.93 15.20
N ALA A 3 29.86 -18.85 14.23
CA ALA A 3 28.81 -19.06 13.25
C ALA A 3 27.49 -19.55 13.88
N VAL A 4 27.54 -20.51 14.80
CA VAL A 4 26.34 -21.06 15.48
C VAL A 4 25.60 -19.98 16.27
N ARG A 5 26.32 -19.08 16.95
CA ARG A 5 25.71 -17.96 17.68
C ARG A 5 25.01 -16.98 16.74
N ILE A 6 25.65 -16.61 15.62
CA ILE A 6 25.03 -15.73 14.62
C ILE A 6 23.74 -16.36 14.08
N CYS A 7 23.75 -17.66 13.77
CA CYS A 7 22.55 -18.35 13.31
C CYS A 7 21.42 -18.38 14.36
N ASP A 8 21.75 -18.56 15.64
CA ASP A 8 20.78 -18.51 16.75
C ASP A 8 20.17 -17.11 16.91
N ASP A 9 20.99 -16.06 16.82
CA ASP A 9 20.52 -14.67 16.88
C ASP A 9 19.62 -14.31 15.69
N GLU A 10 19.99 -14.70 14.47
CA GLU A 10 19.18 -14.50 13.26
C GLU A 10 17.84 -15.24 13.34
N PHE A 11 17.83 -16.49 13.82
CA PHE A 11 16.60 -17.26 14.01
C PHE A 11 15.65 -16.58 15.01
N LYS A 12 16.18 -16.08 16.13
CA LYS A 12 15.40 -15.35 17.14
C LYS A 12 14.80 -14.07 16.57
N ILE A 13 15.57 -13.31 15.79
CA ILE A 13 15.08 -12.10 15.10
C ILE A 13 13.97 -12.47 14.12
N ALA A 14 14.17 -13.51 13.30
CA ALA A 14 13.17 -13.97 12.34
C ALA A 14 11.86 -14.38 13.04
N MET A 15 11.93 -15.14 14.13
CA MET A 15 10.74 -15.48 14.92
C MET A 15 10.06 -14.24 15.48
N GLN A 16 10.81 -13.30 16.05
CA GLN A 16 10.24 -12.07 16.61
C GLN A 16 9.51 -11.24 15.54
N ILE A 17 10.12 -11.09 14.35
CA ILE A 17 9.47 -10.41 13.22
C ILE A 17 8.20 -11.14 12.81
N ALA A 18 8.25 -12.47 12.68
CA ALA A 18 7.10 -13.27 12.30
C ALA A 18 5.94 -13.11 13.30
N THR A 19 6.22 -13.18 14.61
CA THR A 19 5.18 -13.14 15.65
C THR A 19 4.68 -11.74 15.97
N SER A 20 5.55 -10.73 15.93
CA SER A 20 5.23 -9.39 16.41
C SER A 20 4.88 -8.41 15.30
N VAL A 21 5.23 -8.70 14.05
CA VAL A 21 4.94 -7.84 12.89
C VAL A 21 4.06 -8.56 11.88
N TRP A 22 4.51 -9.71 11.37
CA TRP A 22 3.85 -10.34 10.23
C TRP A 22 2.51 -10.97 10.60
N TYR A 23 2.45 -11.75 11.68
CA TYR A 23 1.21 -12.42 12.09
C TYR A 23 0.07 -11.45 12.46
N PRO A 24 0.31 -10.36 13.24
CA PRO A 24 -0.71 -9.35 13.47
C PRO A 24 -1.16 -8.63 12.17
N ALA A 25 -0.21 -8.33 11.27
CA ALA A 25 -0.54 -7.73 9.98
C ALA A 25 -1.38 -8.68 9.11
N TYR A 26 -1.07 -9.98 9.12
CA TYR A 26 -1.84 -11.02 8.42
C TYR A 26 -3.32 -10.96 8.78
N ILE A 27 -3.63 -10.99 10.08
CA ILE A 27 -5.01 -10.95 10.58
C ILE A 27 -5.72 -9.67 10.13
N GLN A 28 -5.07 -8.51 10.28
CA GLN A 28 -5.67 -7.22 9.98
C GLN A 28 -5.89 -7.01 8.47
N VAL A 29 -4.90 -7.36 7.64
CA VAL A 29 -4.99 -7.22 6.19
C VAL A 29 -6.01 -8.20 5.61
N TRP A 30 -6.02 -9.45 6.08
CA TRP A 30 -7.00 -10.45 5.63
C TRP A 30 -8.43 -9.99 5.94
N SER A 31 -8.67 -9.54 7.18
CA SER A 31 -9.97 -9.02 7.59
C SER A 31 -10.38 -7.76 6.81
N ALA A 32 -9.43 -6.87 6.52
CA ALA A 32 -9.68 -5.70 5.69
C ALA A 32 -10.10 -6.09 4.27
N ILE A 33 -9.39 -7.04 3.63
CA ILE A 33 -9.74 -7.56 2.30
C ILE A 33 -11.17 -8.10 2.28
N GLU A 34 -11.52 -8.99 3.21
CA GLU A 34 -12.85 -9.61 3.25
C GLU A 34 -13.95 -8.58 3.49
N THR A 35 -13.74 -7.65 4.42
CA THR A 35 -14.70 -6.60 4.74
C THR A 35 -14.90 -5.65 3.57
N THR A 36 -13.81 -5.25 2.90
CA THR A 36 -13.87 -4.40 1.72
C THR A 36 -14.62 -5.09 0.58
N LEU A 37 -14.31 -6.37 0.29
CA LEU A 37 -14.99 -7.12 -0.79
C LEU A 37 -16.45 -7.45 -0.45
N LEU A 38 -16.80 -7.60 0.82
CA LEU A 38 -18.18 -7.79 1.26
C LEU A 38 -19.01 -6.52 1.03
N ASN A 39 -18.47 -5.36 1.38
CA ASN A 39 -19.16 -4.08 1.29
C ASN A 39 -19.16 -3.51 -0.15
N SER A 40 -18.12 -3.78 -0.92
CA SER A 40 -17.95 -3.26 -2.29
C SER A 40 -17.11 -4.23 -3.12
N PRO A 41 -17.73 -5.28 -3.70
CA PRO A 41 -17.02 -6.35 -4.40
C PRO A 41 -16.10 -5.89 -5.53
N ASP A 42 -16.47 -4.81 -6.22
CA ASP A 42 -15.77 -4.29 -7.40
C ASP A 42 -14.82 -3.12 -7.07
N THR A 43 -14.64 -2.76 -5.79
CA THR A 43 -13.78 -1.63 -5.43
C THR A 43 -12.32 -1.90 -5.76
N GLN A 44 -11.66 -0.91 -6.34
CA GLN A 44 -10.25 -1.02 -6.74
C GLN A 44 -9.29 -0.47 -5.66
N ILE A 45 -9.83 -0.09 -4.50
CA ILE A 45 -9.10 0.51 -3.39
C ILE A 45 -9.28 -0.37 -2.15
N LEU A 46 -8.15 -0.83 -1.59
CA LEU A 46 -8.10 -1.51 -0.31
C LEU A 46 -7.75 -0.49 0.79
N GLU A 47 -8.62 -0.33 1.77
CA GLU A 47 -8.34 0.54 2.92
C GLU A 47 -7.78 -0.29 4.08
N LEU A 48 -6.64 0.14 4.60
CA LEU A 48 -5.94 -0.53 5.69
C LEU A 48 -5.94 0.36 6.94
N PRO A 49 -6.01 -0.25 8.14
CA PRO A 49 -6.08 0.51 9.39
C PRO A 49 -4.77 1.25 9.72
N ALA A 50 -3.64 0.82 9.16
CA ALA A 50 -2.33 1.41 9.37
C ALA A 50 -1.38 1.04 8.22
N ASN A 51 -0.16 1.59 8.25
CA ASN A 51 0.93 1.17 7.38
C ASN A 51 1.42 -0.24 7.76
N LEU A 52 0.80 -1.26 7.15
CA LEU A 52 1.09 -2.68 7.37
C LEU A 52 1.79 -3.30 6.15
N PRO A 53 2.64 -4.33 6.32
CA PRO A 53 3.08 -5.14 5.19
C PRO A 53 1.86 -5.87 4.63
N PHE A 54 1.36 -5.50 3.45
CA PHE A 54 0.07 -5.99 2.94
C PHE A 54 0.16 -6.73 1.59
N GLN A 55 1.16 -6.44 0.74
CA GLN A 55 1.20 -7.00 -0.61
C GLN A 55 1.34 -8.53 -0.62
N ASP A 56 2.24 -9.09 0.20
CA ASP A 56 2.42 -10.54 0.26
C ASP A 56 1.15 -11.24 0.76
N ILE A 57 0.51 -10.69 1.81
CA ILE A 57 -0.75 -11.22 2.36
C ILE A 57 -1.89 -11.12 1.33
N LEU A 58 -1.94 -10.04 0.56
CA LEU A 58 -2.91 -9.89 -0.52
C LEU A 58 -2.70 -10.95 -1.60
N PHE A 59 -1.45 -11.23 -1.98
CA PHE A 59 -1.16 -12.28 -2.95
C PHE A 59 -1.47 -13.68 -2.40
N ASP A 60 -1.19 -13.93 -1.12
CA ASP A 60 -1.58 -15.17 -0.44
C ASP A 60 -3.11 -15.35 -0.46
N TYR A 61 -3.86 -14.28 -0.15
CA TYR A 61 -5.32 -14.27 -0.25
C TYR A 61 -5.79 -14.56 -1.68
N GLU A 62 -5.22 -13.88 -2.67
CA GLU A 62 -5.61 -14.04 -4.07
C GLU A 62 -5.35 -15.44 -4.61
N SER A 63 -4.26 -16.08 -4.17
CA SER A 63 -3.91 -17.44 -4.55
C SER A 63 -4.76 -18.50 -3.83
N SER A 64 -5.17 -18.23 -2.59
CA SER A 64 -5.87 -19.19 -1.74
C SER A 64 -7.39 -19.10 -1.84
N VAL A 65 -7.93 -17.91 -2.13
CA VAL A 65 -9.37 -17.62 -2.08
C VAL A 65 -9.90 -17.24 -3.46
N LYS A 66 -9.53 -16.06 -3.96
CA LYS A 66 -9.95 -15.56 -5.28
C LYS A 66 -9.17 -14.29 -5.66
N PRO A 67 -9.02 -13.99 -6.97
CA PRO A 67 -8.47 -12.72 -7.43
C PRO A 67 -9.26 -11.52 -6.90
N THR A 68 -8.58 -10.40 -6.62
CA THR A 68 -9.21 -9.15 -6.19
C THR A 68 -9.08 -8.05 -7.25
N PRO A 69 -10.03 -7.10 -7.32
CA PRO A 69 -9.95 -5.95 -8.22
C PRO A 69 -9.01 -4.84 -7.71
N PHE A 70 -8.37 -5.01 -6.55
CA PHE A 70 -7.57 -3.96 -5.93
C PHE A 70 -6.39 -3.55 -6.82
N LYS A 71 -6.25 -2.23 -6.99
CA LYS A 71 -5.16 -1.56 -7.69
C LYS A 71 -4.30 -0.72 -6.76
N PHE A 72 -4.89 -0.22 -5.67
CA PHE A 72 -4.22 0.60 -4.67
C PHE A 72 -4.62 0.16 -3.27
N ALA A 73 -3.69 0.31 -2.31
CA ALA A 73 -4.01 0.31 -0.89
C ALA A 73 -3.83 1.72 -0.31
N ILE A 74 -4.72 2.15 0.58
CA ILE A 74 -4.68 3.44 1.28
C ILE A 74 -4.62 3.19 2.78
N TYR A 75 -3.78 3.95 3.49
CA TYR A 75 -3.66 3.92 4.94
C TYR A 75 -3.17 5.25 5.50
N HIS A 76 -3.38 5.45 6.79
CA HIS A 76 -2.72 6.50 7.54
C HIS A 76 -1.35 6.02 8.03
N ASP A 77 -0.27 6.72 7.67
CA ASP A 77 1.07 6.49 8.21
C ASP A 77 1.27 7.35 9.45
N SER A 78 0.95 6.81 10.62
CA SER A 78 1.01 7.52 11.90
C SER A 78 2.41 8.02 12.26
N ASN A 79 3.49 7.44 11.70
CA ASN A 79 4.85 7.93 11.94
C ASN A 79 5.12 9.27 11.25
N ARG A 80 4.44 9.51 10.12
CA ARG A 80 4.59 10.73 9.31
C ARG A 80 3.40 11.65 9.43
N ASP A 81 2.30 11.19 10.02
CA ASP A 81 1.00 11.84 10.09
C ASP A 81 0.49 12.21 8.69
N LEU A 82 0.53 11.23 7.78
CA LEU A 82 0.17 11.41 6.37
C LEU A 82 -0.71 10.27 5.87
N TRP A 83 -1.69 10.62 5.05
CA TRP A 83 -2.44 9.65 4.26
C TRP A 83 -1.63 9.24 3.05
N THR A 84 -1.44 7.94 2.89
CA THR A 84 -0.53 7.36 1.90
C THR A 84 -1.28 6.33 1.07
N TYR A 85 -1.03 6.34 -0.24
CA TYR A 85 -1.40 5.21 -1.09
C TYR A 85 -0.16 4.41 -1.47
N THR A 86 -0.33 3.12 -1.72
CA THR A 86 0.65 2.26 -2.38
C THR A 86 -0.04 1.51 -3.51
N ALA A 87 0.50 1.61 -4.72
CA ALA A 87 0.03 0.86 -5.88
C ALA A 87 0.40 -0.63 -5.72
N ILE A 88 -0.51 -1.50 -6.12
CA ILE A 88 -0.36 -2.95 -5.96
C ILE A 88 0.42 -3.50 -7.15
N ASN A 89 1.38 -4.39 -6.89
CA ASN A 89 2.16 -5.01 -7.96
C ASN A 89 1.30 -5.98 -8.79
N ILE A 90 1.68 -6.21 -10.05
CA ILE A 90 1.01 -7.19 -10.92
C ILE A 90 1.28 -8.61 -10.40
N HIS A 91 2.53 -8.86 -9.97
CA HIS A 91 2.95 -10.15 -9.41
C HIS A 91 3.85 -9.95 -8.17
N PRO A 92 3.91 -10.95 -7.26
CA PRO A 92 4.86 -10.99 -6.16
C PRO A 92 6.29 -10.74 -6.64
N GLY A 93 7.07 -9.95 -5.91
CA GLY A 93 8.47 -9.68 -6.21
C GLY A 93 8.76 -8.82 -7.45
N THR A 94 7.73 -8.27 -8.12
CA THR A 94 7.90 -7.39 -9.29
C THR A 94 7.67 -5.92 -8.94
N PHE A 95 8.29 -4.99 -9.67
CA PHE A 95 8.06 -3.54 -9.52
C PHE A 95 7.00 -2.99 -10.47
N ARG A 96 6.36 -3.85 -11.28
CA ARG A 96 5.29 -3.43 -12.20
C ARG A 96 3.99 -3.35 -11.41
N ILE A 97 3.30 -2.22 -11.50
CA ILE A 97 2.07 -1.94 -10.75
C ILE A 97 0.82 -2.13 -11.60
N ARG A 98 -0.30 -2.51 -10.97
CA ARG A 98 -1.61 -2.77 -11.62
C ARG A 98 -2.24 -1.52 -12.21
N CYS A 99 -1.90 -0.34 -11.68
CA CYS A 99 -2.41 0.94 -12.15
C CYS A 99 -1.35 2.02 -11.95
N ASN A 100 -1.06 2.78 -13.01
CA ASN A 100 -0.10 3.87 -12.98
C ASN A 100 -0.78 5.17 -12.55
N MET A 101 -0.03 6.02 -11.84
CA MET A 101 -0.42 7.41 -11.68
C MET A 101 -0.27 8.18 -13.00
N PRO A 102 -0.98 9.30 -13.19
CA PRO A 102 -0.73 10.20 -14.31
C PRO A 102 0.75 10.58 -14.39
N ALA A 103 1.37 10.36 -15.55
CA ALA A 103 2.82 10.56 -15.72
C ALA A 103 3.26 12.00 -15.41
N SER A 104 2.39 12.99 -15.65
CA SER A 104 2.64 14.40 -15.33
C SER A 104 2.73 14.68 -13.83
N TRP A 105 2.22 13.78 -12.97
CA TRP A 105 2.26 13.92 -11.51
C TRP A 105 3.47 13.22 -10.89
N CYS A 106 4.05 12.23 -11.57
CA CYS A 106 5.15 11.44 -11.06
C CYS A 106 6.40 12.29 -10.79
N GLY A 107 6.99 12.15 -9.59
CA GLY A 107 8.17 12.91 -9.17
C GLY A 107 7.87 14.33 -8.68
N LYS A 108 6.60 14.75 -8.70
CA LYS A 108 6.16 16.06 -8.23
C LYS A 108 5.86 16.04 -6.74
N ARG A 109 6.01 17.21 -6.09
CA ARG A 109 5.86 17.38 -4.65
C ARG A 109 5.18 18.69 -4.29
N ASP A 110 4.64 18.75 -3.08
CA ASP A 110 4.16 19.97 -2.42
C ASP A 110 3.31 20.87 -3.35
N SER A 111 3.64 22.17 -3.43
CA SER A 111 2.87 23.16 -4.20
C SER A 111 2.79 22.84 -5.69
N GLU A 112 3.87 22.33 -6.29
CA GLU A 112 3.89 21.93 -7.71
C GLU A 112 2.88 20.81 -7.96
N LEU A 113 2.86 19.79 -7.10
CA LEU A 113 1.91 18.69 -7.20
C LEU A 113 0.48 19.17 -6.97
N CYS A 114 0.23 20.03 -5.98
CA CYS A 114 -1.09 20.64 -5.77
C CYS A 114 -1.58 21.40 -7.00
N GLN A 115 -0.71 22.19 -7.65
CA GLN A 115 -1.06 22.97 -8.84
C GLN A 115 -1.39 22.07 -10.04
N ILE A 116 -0.63 21.01 -10.28
CA ILE A 116 -0.88 20.12 -11.44
C ILE A 116 -2.12 19.25 -11.21
N THR A 117 -2.34 18.79 -9.98
CA THR A 117 -3.46 17.90 -9.64
C THR A 117 -4.77 18.64 -9.39
N GLN A 118 -4.70 19.92 -9.02
CA GLN A 118 -5.80 20.67 -8.40
C GLN A 118 -6.33 20.02 -7.11
N ILE A 119 -5.50 19.23 -6.44
CA ILE A 119 -5.80 18.60 -5.15
C ILE A 119 -4.97 19.32 -4.07
N PRO A 120 -5.60 19.83 -3.00
CA PRO A 120 -4.87 20.52 -1.95
C PRO A 120 -4.04 19.55 -1.10
N GLU A 121 -3.05 20.12 -0.40
CA GLU A 121 -2.26 19.42 0.63
C GLU A 121 -1.53 18.15 0.16
N CYS A 122 -1.20 18.08 -1.13
CA CYS A 122 -0.32 17.05 -1.67
C CYS A 122 1.07 17.15 -1.05
N ILE A 123 1.68 16.01 -0.73
CA ILE A 123 3.06 15.94 -0.23
C ILE A 123 4.00 15.48 -1.34
N PHE A 124 3.75 14.32 -1.94
CA PHE A 124 4.57 13.79 -3.02
C PHE A 124 3.91 12.65 -3.79
N ILE A 125 4.41 12.41 -4.99
CA ILE A 125 4.30 11.13 -5.70
C ILE A 125 5.71 10.70 -6.11
N HIS A 126 6.05 9.42 -5.86
CA HIS A 126 7.33 8.85 -6.27
C HIS A 126 7.52 8.96 -7.79
N HIS A 127 8.76 9.04 -8.28
CA HIS A 127 9.04 9.21 -9.72
C HIS A 127 8.47 8.09 -10.61
N THR A 128 8.29 6.88 -10.08
CA THR A 128 7.62 5.77 -10.80
C THR A 128 6.11 5.66 -10.49
N GLY A 129 5.55 6.55 -9.68
CA GLY A 129 4.11 6.57 -9.36
C GLY A 129 3.62 5.52 -8.35
N PHE A 130 4.47 4.58 -7.91
CA PHE A 130 4.01 3.47 -7.05
C PHE A 130 3.55 3.89 -5.65
N LYS A 131 3.96 5.06 -5.16
CA LYS A 131 3.65 5.54 -3.82
C LYS A 131 3.51 7.05 -3.82
N GLY A 132 2.57 7.56 -3.03
CA GLY A 132 2.39 8.99 -2.83
C GLY A 132 1.62 9.27 -1.55
N ALA A 133 1.62 10.53 -1.13
CA ALA A 133 1.01 10.97 0.12
C ALA A 133 0.32 12.33 0.01
N ASN A 134 -0.70 12.51 0.84
CA ASN A 134 -1.47 13.72 1.04
C ASN A 134 -1.70 13.92 2.55
N ARG A 135 -1.90 15.15 3.02
CA ARG A 135 -2.24 15.38 4.43
C ARG A 135 -3.63 14.90 4.80
N THR A 136 -4.54 14.81 3.84
CA THR A 136 -5.95 14.48 4.09
C THR A 136 -6.35 13.17 3.42
N TYR A 137 -7.26 12.47 4.08
CA TYR A 137 -7.89 11.26 3.54
C TYR A 137 -8.65 11.55 2.24
N LYS A 138 -9.40 12.66 2.20
CA LYS A 138 -10.10 13.09 0.99
C LYS A 138 -9.13 13.36 -0.16
N GLY A 139 -8.00 14.01 0.11
CA GLY A 139 -6.97 14.29 -0.89
C GLY A 139 -6.37 13.00 -1.45
N ILE A 140 -6.00 12.03 -0.61
CA ILE A 140 -5.43 10.76 -1.09
C ILE A 140 -6.44 9.96 -1.92
N LEU A 141 -7.71 9.95 -1.52
CA LEU A 141 -8.79 9.34 -2.29
C LEU A 141 -8.97 10.02 -3.65
N SER A 142 -8.97 11.36 -3.71
CA SER A 142 -9.05 12.10 -4.97
C SER A 142 -7.87 11.78 -5.91
N MET A 143 -6.67 11.62 -5.36
CA MET A 143 -5.48 11.26 -6.14
C MET A 143 -5.64 9.87 -6.76
N VAL A 144 -5.98 8.86 -5.95
CA VAL A 144 -6.17 7.48 -6.41
C VAL A 144 -7.32 7.36 -7.40
N ASN A 145 -8.47 7.99 -7.13
CA ASN A 145 -9.61 8.00 -8.04
C ASN A 145 -9.31 8.68 -9.38
N SER A 146 -8.39 9.64 -9.41
CA SER A 146 -7.94 10.25 -10.67
C SER A 146 -7.13 9.28 -11.52
N ALA A 147 -6.27 8.46 -10.90
CA ALA A 147 -5.56 7.39 -11.60
C ALA A 147 -6.51 6.30 -12.11
N LEU A 148 -7.50 5.90 -11.30
CA LEU A 148 -8.47 4.87 -11.67
C LEU A 148 -9.35 5.25 -12.87
N ARG A 149 -9.66 6.54 -13.05
CA ARG A 149 -10.45 7.06 -14.18
C ARG A 149 -9.63 7.27 -15.46
N ALA A 150 -8.30 7.24 -15.37
CA ALA A 150 -7.40 7.42 -16.51
C ALA A 150 -7.09 6.10 -17.24
N VAL A 151 -7.70 4.99 -16.81
CA VAL A 151 -7.56 3.64 -17.36
C VAL A 151 -8.71 3.32 -18.29
#